data_AF-A0A1E3GNN4-F1
#
_entry.id   AF-A0A1E3GNN4-F1
#
_cell.length_a   1.000
_cell.length_b   1.000
_cell.length_c   1.000
_cell.angle_alpha   90.00
_cell.angle_beta   90.00
_cell.angle_gamma   90.00
#
_symmetry.space_group_name_H-M   'P 1'
#
loop_
_entity.id
_entity.type
_entity.pdbx_description
1 polymer ?
#
loop_
_entity_poly.entity_id
_entity_poly.type
_entity_poly.pdbx_seq_one_letter_code
_entity_poly.pdbx_strand_id
1 'polypeptide(L)'
;MFLLPLFLLYTQVFVVADWKLFDTHIGLILLYCVFNLPFAIWTLRNIIDGIPKELDEAALVDGASTWQILTKIIFPLARPGLAVTGILTWIFAWNEYLFAATLTSVERAR
;
A
#
# COMPACT_ATOMS: atom_id res chain seq x y z
N MET A 1 13.71 -9.69 -11.17
CA MET A 1 13.31 -9.75 -12.60
C MET A 1 12.21 -8.73 -12.93
N PHE A 2 11.16 -8.57 -12.12
CA PHE A 2 10.13 -7.53 -12.32
C PHE A 2 10.58 -6.09 -11.99
N LEU A 3 11.74 -5.91 -11.35
CA LEU A 3 12.21 -4.62 -10.84
C LEU A 3 12.77 -3.69 -11.91
N LEU A 4 13.45 -4.23 -12.93
CA LEU A 4 14.09 -3.44 -13.97
C LEU A 4 13.07 -2.68 -14.86
N PRO A 5 11.98 -3.32 -15.33
CA PRO A 5 10.93 -2.63 -16.08
C PRO A 5 10.21 -1.56 -15.25
N LEU A 6 10.03 -1.78 -13.93
CA LEU A 6 9.35 -0.84 -13.04
C LEU A 6 10.21 0.40 -12.74
N PHE A 7 11.52 0.21 -12.55
CA PHE A 7 12.48 1.32 -12.46
C PHE A 7 12.51 2.13 -13.76
N LEU A 8 12.53 1.46 -14.92
CA LEU A 8 12.48 2.14 -16.22
C LEU A 8 11.16 2.90 -16.39
N LEU A 9 10.02 2.35 -15.99
CA LEU A 9 8.75 3.09 -15.98
C LEU A 9 8.79 4.31 -15.06
N TYR A 10 9.35 4.18 -13.85
CA TYR A 10 9.49 5.32 -12.93
C TYR A 10 10.35 6.44 -13.55
N THR A 11 11.54 6.10 -14.06
CA THR A 11 12.43 7.09 -14.68
C THR A 11 11.82 7.69 -15.94
N GLN A 12 11.18 6.90 -16.81
CA GLN A 12 10.55 7.40 -18.04
C GLN A 12 9.35 8.30 -17.73
N VAL A 13 8.47 7.93 -16.79
CA VAL A 13 7.27 8.71 -16.47
C VAL A 13 7.64 10.07 -15.87
N PHE A 14 8.60 10.12 -14.95
CA PHE A 14 8.96 11.38 -14.28
C PHE A 14 9.92 12.26 -15.07
N VAL A 15 10.80 11.69 -15.91
CA VAL A 15 11.66 12.46 -16.84
C VAL A 15 10.86 13.06 -17.99
N VAL A 16 9.84 12.35 -18.50
CA VAL A 16 8.99 12.83 -19.60
C VAL A 16 7.96 13.86 -19.12
N ALA A 17 7.54 13.80 -17.85
CA ALA A 17 6.52 14.70 -17.30
C ALA A 17 7.04 16.07 -16.79
N ASP A 18 8.35 16.34 -16.88
CA ASP A 18 9.00 17.58 -16.40
C ASP A 18 8.69 17.88 -14.89
N TRP A 19 8.39 16.81 -14.14
CA TRP A 19 7.99 16.89 -12.74
C TRP A 19 9.22 16.90 -11.84
N LYS A 20 9.43 18.02 -11.14
CA LYS A 20 10.45 18.22 -10.09
C LYS A 20 10.37 17.26 -8.88
N LEU A 21 9.53 16.24 -8.94
CA LEU A 21 9.40 15.20 -7.92
C LEU A 21 10.43 14.06 -8.10
N PHE A 22 11.10 14.00 -9.24
CA PHE A 22 12.23 13.10 -9.45
C PHE A 22 13.35 13.45 -8.46
N ASP A 23 13.92 12.43 -7.80
CA ASP A 23 14.92 12.58 -6.73
C ASP A 23 14.43 13.26 -5.43
N THR A 24 13.13 13.17 -5.14
CA THR A 24 12.58 13.59 -3.84
C THR A 24 12.08 12.41 -3.03
N HIS A 25 12.20 12.50 -1.70
CA HIS A 25 11.69 11.47 -0.79
C HIS A 25 10.17 11.27 -0.96
N ILE A 26 9.44 12.34 -1.28
CA ILE A 26 7.99 12.32 -1.52
C ILE A 26 7.67 11.53 -2.81
N GLY A 27 8.43 11.74 -3.88
CA GLY A 27 8.26 10.99 -5.13
C GLY A 27 8.46 9.48 -4.94
N LEU A 28 9.45 9.10 -4.13
CA LEU A 28 9.69 7.70 -3.79
C LEU A 28 8.58 7.10 -2.91
N ILE A 29 8.08 7.83 -1.92
CA ILE A 29 6.96 7.37 -1.07
C ILE A 29 5.72 7.10 -1.93
N LEU A 30 5.35 8.02 -2.82
CA LEU A 30 4.20 7.85 -3.70
C LEU A 30 4.36 6.64 -4.63
N LEU A 31 5.56 6.41 -5.16
CA LEU A 31 5.86 5.25 -5.97
C LEU A 31 5.65 3.94 -5.20
N TYR A 32 6.23 3.85 -4.00
CA TYR A 32 6.05 2.68 -3.14
C TYR A 32 4.58 2.45 -2.78
N CYS A 33 3.81 3.53 -2.56
CA CYS A 33 2.37 3.43 -2.34
C CYS A 33 1.65 2.86 -3.56
N VAL A 34 1.89 3.37 -4.77
CA VAL A 34 1.22 2.89 -5.99
C VAL A 34 1.42 1.39 -6.22
N PHE A 35 2.61 0.87 -5.90
CA PHE A 35 2.90 -0.56 -6.07
C PHE A 35 2.38 -1.44 -4.93
N ASN A 36 2.45 -0.96 -3.69
CA ASN A 36 2.02 -1.76 -2.54
C ASN A 36 0.50 -1.66 -2.28
N LEU A 37 -0.16 -0.59 -2.72
CA LEU A 37 -1.60 -0.38 -2.50
C LEU A 37 -2.47 -1.50 -3.09
N PRO A 38 -2.27 -1.98 -4.34
CA PRO A 38 -3.07 -3.09 -4.87
C PRO A 38 -2.96 -4.35 -4.01
N PHE A 39 -1.75 -4.68 -3.55
CA PHE A 39 -1.52 -5.81 -2.65
C PHE A 39 -2.23 -5.60 -1.31
N ALA A 40 -2.04 -4.44 -0.68
CA ALA A 40 -2.66 -4.11 0.60
C ALA A 40 -4.21 -4.13 0.50
N ILE A 41 -4.78 -3.55 -0.56
CA ILE A 41 -6.23 -3.56 -0.81
C ILE A 41 -6.74 -4.99 -0.99
N TRP A 42 -6.03 -5.81 -1.75
CA TRP A 42 -6.40 -7.21 -1.95
C TRP A 42 -6.37 -8.00 -0.63
N THR A 43 -5.34 -7.84 0.19
CA THR A 43 -5.26 -8.51 1.49
C THR A 43 -6.35 -8.03 2.45
N LEU A 44 -6.55 -6.71 2.56
CA LEU A 44 -7.58 -6.14 3.43
C LEU A 44 -8.99 -6.54 3.00
N ARG A 45 -9.24 -6.62 1.69
CA ARG A 45 -10.52 -7.15 1.18
C ARG A 45 -10.77 -8.57 1.67
N ASN A 46 -9.80 -9.47 1.56
CA ASN A 46 -9.94 -10.84 2.05
C ASN A 46 -10.22 -10.90 3.57
N ILE A 47 -9.61 -10.00 4.35
CA ILE A 47 -9.86 -9.89 5.79
C ILE A 47 -11.30 -9.43 6.07
N ILE A 48 -11.75 -8.38 5.37
CA ILE A 48 -13.09 -7.83 5.55
C ILE A 48 -14.15 -8.83 5.08
N ASP A 49 -13.93 -9.52 3.96
CA ASP A 49 -14.83 -10.56 3.44
C ASP A 49 -14.93 -11.77 4.39
N GLY A 50 -13.95 -11.96 5.29
CA GLY A 50 -14.00 -12.95 6.35
C GLY A 50 -14.85 -12.54 7.57
N ILE A 51 -15.29 -11.29 7.66
CA ILE A 51 -16.17 -10.81 8.73
C ILE A 51 -17.61 -11.26 8.41
N PRO A 52 -18.29 -11.95 9.33
CA PRO A 52 -19.67 -12.41 9.12
C PRO A 52 -20.62 -11.22 8.88
N LYS A 53 -21.41 -11.27 7.80
CA LYS A 53 -22.34 -10.20 7.41
C LYS A 53 -23.51 -10.03 8.38
N GLU A 54 -23.79 -11.07 9.16
CA GLU A 54 -24.85 -11.08 10.18
C GLU A 54 -24.59 -10.04 11.28
N LEU A 55 -23.32 -9.66 11.51
CA LEU A 55 -22.95 -8.59 12.45
C LEU A 55 -23.42 -7.21 11.96
N ASP A 56 -23.31 -6.97 10.66
CA ASP A 56 -23.76 -5.72 10.04
C ASP A 56 -25.29 -5.66 10.05
N GLU A 57 -25.96 -6.77 9.73
CA GLU A 57 -27.42 -6.89 9.77
C GLU A 57 -27.98 -6.70 11.20
N ALA A 58 -27.36 -7.32 12.20
CA ALA A 58 -27.74 -7.12 13.60
C ALA A 58 -27.59 -5.66 14.04
N ALA A 59 -26.47 -5.02 13.67
CA ALA A 59 -26.25 -3.61 14.00
C ALA A 59 -27.24 -2.67 13.30
N LEU A 60 -27.64 -2.99 12.06
CA LEU A 60 -28.69 -2.23 11.35
C LEU A 60 -30.06 -2.38 12.03
N VAL A 61 -30.40 -3.57 12.52
CA VAL A 61 -31.63 -3.81 13.30
C VAL A 61 -31.61 -3.01 14.62
N ASP A 62 -30.44 -2.89 15.24
CA ASP A 62 -30.21 -2.05 16.44
C ASP A 62 -30.20 -0.53 16.14
N GLY A 63 -30.40 -0.13 14.87
CA GLY A 63 -30.46 1.27 14.46
C GLY A 63 -29.09 1.95 14.29
N ALA A 64 -28.01 1.17 14.19
CA ALA A 64 -26.68 1.72 13.92
C ALA A 64 -26.57 2.26 12.49
N SER A 65 -25.93 3.41 12.33
CA SER A 65 -25.61 3.94 11.00
C SER A 65 -24.43 3.20 10.37
N THR A 66 -24.32 3.23 9.04
CA THR A 66 -23.19 2.61 8.30
C THR A 66 -21.82 3.06 8.83
N TRP A 67 -21.69 4.33 9.24
CA TRP A 67 -20.45 4.83 9.80
C TRP A 67 -20.12 4.25 11.19
N GLN A 68 -21.15 3.99 11.99
CA GLN A 68 -20.98 3.30 13.27
C GLN A 68 -20.59 1.85 13.07
N ILE A 69 -21.20 1.15 12.09
CA ILE A 69 -20.84 -0.23 11.74
C ILE A 69 -19.37 -0.30 11.31
N LEU A 70 -18.96 0.60 10.40
CA LEU A 70 -17.58 0.63 9.90
C LEU A 70 -16.55 0.87 11.01
N THR A 71 -16.82 1.82 11.92
CA THR A 71 -15.85 2.22 12.95
C THR A 71 -15.89 1.38 14.22
N LYS A 72 -17.06 0.85 14.61
CA LYS A 72 -17.25 0.10 15.86
C LYS A 72 -17.26 -1.41 15.69
N ILE A 73 -17.52 -1.92 14.48
CA ILE A 73 -17.60 -3.36 14.20
C ILE A 73 -16.50 -3.76 13.22
N ILE A 74 -16.55 -3.25 11.98
CA ILE A 74 -15.63 -3.66 10.91
C ILE A 74 -14.18 -3.31 11.28
N PHE A 75 -13.92 -2.06 11.66
CA PHE A 75 -12.55 -1.61 11.94
C PHE A 75 -11.90 -2.40 13.09
N PRO A 76 -12.52 -2.56 14.28
CA PRO A 76 -11.95 -3.36 15.37
C PRO A 76 -11.69 -4.82 15.01
N LEU A 77 -12.58 -5.46 14.26
CA LEU A 77 -12.43 -6.84 13.80
C LEU A 77 -11.33 -6.97 12.74
N ALA A 78 -11.15 -5.96 11.90
CA ALA A 78 -10.12 -5.92 10.88
C ALA A 78 -8.73 -5.53 11.42
N ARG A 79 -8.60 -4.96 12.63
CA ARG A 79 -7.32 -4.54 13.25
C ARG A 79 -6.20 -5.59 13.19
N PRO A 80 -6.39 -6.86 13.57
CA PRO A 80 -5.34 -7.87 13.45
C PRO A 80 -4.89 -8.08 12.00
N GLY A 81 -5.84 -8.08 11.05
CA GLY A 81 -5.54 -8.20 9.64
C GLY A 81 -4.84 -6.97 9.05
N LEU A 82 -5.20 -5.76 9.52
CA LEU A 82 -4.50 -4.52 9.22
C LEU A 82 -3.05 -4.56 9.69
N ALA A 83 -2.80 -5.09 10.89
CA ALA A 83 -1.45 -5.25 11.41
C ALA A 83 -0.62 -6.19 10.54
N VAL A 84 -1.16 -7.36 10.17
CA VAL A 84 -0.48 -8.31 9.26
C VAL A 84 -0.20 -7.68 7.91
N THR A 85 -1.20 -7.05 7.29
CA THR A 85 -1.06 -6.38 5.99
C THR A 85 -0.01 -5.28 6.04
N GLY A 86 0.01 -4.50 7.12
CA GLY A 86 1.00 -3.44 7.34
C GLY A 86 2.42 -3.98 7.46
N ILE A 87 2.61 -5.05 8.23
CA ILE A 87 3.92 -5.70 8.37
C ILE A 87 4.39 -6.28 7.04
N LEU A 88 3.53 -6.98 6.29
CA LEU A 88 3.88 -7.52 4.98
C LEU A 88 4.23 -6.42 3.98
N THR A 89 3.41 -5.36 3.93
CA THR A 89 3.66 -4.20 3.08
C THR A 89 4.98 -3.51 3.44
N TRP A 90 5.27 -3.37 4.73
CA TRP A 90 6.55 -2.84 5.21
C TRP A 90 7.72 -3.72 4.79
N ILE A 91 7.61 -5.04 4.94
CA ILE A 91 8.64 -5.99 4.51
C ILE A 91 8.89 -5.87 3.01
N PHE A 92 7.84 -5.76 2.18
CA PHE A 92 7.99 -5.55 0.74
C PHE A 92 8.66 -4.22 0.40
N ALA A 93 8.23 -3.13 1.03
CA ALA A 93 8.83 -1.80 0.84
C ALA A 93 10.30 -1.75 1.33
N TRP A 94 10.64 -2.48 2.39
CA TRP A 94 12.00 -2.54 2.93
C TRP A 94 12.92 -3.47 2.12
N ASN A 95 12.38 -4.56 1.55
CA ASN A 95 13.14 -5.47 0.68
C ASN A 95 13.47 -4.88 -0.69
N GLU A 96 12.88 -3.74 -1.05
CA GLU A 96 13.30 -2.89 -2.17
C GLU A 96 14.65 -2.19 -1.94
N TYR A 97 15.58 -2.87 -1.25
CA TYR A 97 16.98 -2.46 -1.12
C TYR A 97 17.67 -2.31 -2.48
N LEU A 98 17.22 -3.08 -3.49
CA LEU A 98 17.72 -2.96 -4.86
C LEU A 98 17.52 -1.55 -5.43
N PHE A 99 16.44 -0.83 -5.07
CA PHE A 99 16.20 0.55 -5.51
C PHE A 99 17.23 1.52 -4.92
N ALA A 100 17.48 1.46 -3.60
CA ALA A 100 18.44 2.34 -2.92
C ALA A 100 19.90 2.05 -3.33
N ALA A 101 20.25 0.77 -3.48
CA ALA A 101 21.59 0.35 -3.84
C ALA A 101 21.93 0.59 -5.32
N THR A 102 20.98 0.42 -6.25
CA THR A 102 21.23 0.75 -7.68
C THR A 102 21.34 2.25 -7.90
N LEU A 103 20.48 3.08 -7.29
CA LEU A 103 20.61 4.55 -7.37
C LEU A 103 21.97 5.04 -6.84
N THR A 104 22.40 4.59 -5.66
CA THR A 104 23.67 5.04 -5.06
C THR A 104 24.91 4.49 -5.78
N SER A 105 24.80 3.37 -6.50
CA SER A 105 25.92 2.85 -7.31
C SER A 105 26.15 3.60 -8.63
N VAL A 106 25.10 4.19 -9.22
CA VAL A 106 25.22 4.96 -10.47
C VAL A 106 25.90 6.31 -10.22
N GLU A 107 25.67 6.93 -9.06
CA GLU A 107 26.35 8.17 -8.62
C GLU A 107 27.88 8.02 -8.57
N ARG A 108 28.38 6.81 -8.23
CA ARG A 108 29.81 6.51 -8.12
C ARG A 108 30.48 6.17 -9.46
N ALA A 109 29.71 6.00 -10.52
CA ALA A 109 30.21 5.63 -11.85
C ALA A 109 30.35 6.83 -12.79
N ARG A 110 30.40 8.06 -12.25
CA ARG A 110 30.87 9.27 -12.93
C ARG A 110 32.27 9.66 -12.49
#